data_AF-A0A699TJZ8-F1
#
_entry.id   AF-A0A699TJZ8-F1
#
_cell.length_a   1.000
_cell.length_b   1.000
_cell.length_c   1.000
_cell.angle_alpha   90.00
_cell.angle_beta   90.00
_cell.angle_gamma   90.00
#
_symmetry.space_group_name_H-M   'P 1'
#
loop_
_entity.id
_entity.type
_entity.pdbx_description
1 polymer ?
#
loop_
_entity_poly.entity_id
_entity_poly.type
_entity_poly.pdbx_seq_one_letter_code
_entity_poly.pdbx_strand_id
1 'polypeptide(L)'
;MQEELHEFEQLEFWELVPRPDKVMVITLKWIYKVKLDELGGILKNKSRLVAYGYRQEEGIDFKESFASVARLESIRIFLAYVAQKNMVVYQMDVKTAFLNGNLREEVYVSQLDGFVDADNP
;
A
#
# COMPACT_ATOMS: atom_id res chain seq x y z
N MET A 1 11.59 -5.54 5.01
CA MET A 1 12.48 -4.49 4.44
C MET A 1 13.04 -4.97 3.12
N GLN A 2 14.10 -5.79 3.09
CA GLN A 2 14.68 -6.26 1.82
C GLN A 2 13.68 -7.02 0.94
N GLU A 3 12.93 -7.97 1.52
CA GLU A 3 11.87 -8.70 0.78
C GLU A 3 10.81 -7.76 0.18
N GLU A 4 10.42 -6.72 0.92
CA GLU A 4 9.37 -5.76 0.51
C GLU A 4 9.86 -4.84 -0.61
N LEU A 5 11.13 -4.41 -0.56
CA LEU A 5 11.76 -3.65 -1.65
C LEU A 5 11.97 -4.51 -2.89
N HIS A 6 12.39 -5.76 -2.72
CA HIS A 6 12.56 -6.69 -3.83
C HIS A 6 11.24 -7.00 -4.54
N GLU A 7 10.13 -7.11 -3.79
CA GLU A 7 8.78 -7.22 -4.39
C GLU A 7 8.44 -5.98 -5.23
N PHE A 8 8.81 -4.76 -4.81
CA PHE A 8 8.58 -3.55 -5.60
C PHE A 8 9.40 -3.50 -6.89
N GLU A 9 10.65 -3.97 -6.84
CA GLU A 9 11.50 -4.11 -8.03
C GLU A 9 10.93 -5.14 -9.01
N GLN A 10 10.51 -6.31 -8.52
CA GLN A 10 9.92 -7.36 -9.36
C GLN A 10 8.60 -6.95 -10.01
N LEU A 11 7.82 -6.09 -9.34
CA LEU A 11 6.55 -5.58 -9.84
C LEU A 11 6.71 -4.31 -10.68
N GLU A 12 7.94 -3.82 -10.88
CA GLU A 12 8.23 -2.56 -11.59
C GLU A 12 7.38 -1.39 -11.07
N PHE A 13 7.19 -1.34 -9.75
CA PHE A 13 6.24 -0.40 -9.12
C PHE A 13 6.71 1.06 -9.19
N TRP A 14 8.02 1.28 -9.29
CA TRP A 14 8.65 2.59 -9.27
C TRP A 14 9.94 2.61 -10.09
N GLU A 15 10.35 3.81 -10.49
CA GLU A 15 11.61 4.05 -11.18
C GLU A 15 12.40 5.10 -10.39
N LEU A 16 13.70 4.85 -10.20
CA LEU A 16 14.60 5.85 -9.63
C LEU A 16 14.90 6.91 -10.69
N VAL A 17 14.46 8.13 -10.44
CA VAL A 17 14.64 9.27 -11.35
C VAL A 17 15.44 10.38 -10.66
N PRO A 18 16.20 11.20 -11.42
CA PRO A 18 16.81 12.40 -10.87
C PRO A 18 15.75 13.27 -10.20
N ARG A 19 16.10 13.85 -9.05
CA ARG A 19 15.15 14.65 -8.28
C ARG A 19 14.60 15.80 -9.13
N PRO A 20 13.27 15.84 -9.40
CA PRO A 20 12.69 16.89 -10.21
C PRO A 20 12.65 18.23 -9.47
N ASP A 21 12.88 19.31 -10.22
CA ASP A 21 12.80 20.67 -9.70
C ASP A 21 11.34 21.10 -9.47
N LYS A 22 11.07 21.76 -8.34
CA LYS A 22 9.76 22.34 -7.99
C LYS A 22 8.60 21.34 -7.89
N VAL A 23 8.87 20.04 -7.81
CA VAL A 23 7.85 19.01 -7.57
C VAL A 23 7.84 18.59 -6.10
N MET A 24 6.66 18.24 -5.60
CA MET A 24 6.50 17.78 -4.24
C MET A 24 7.03 16.35 -4.07
N VAL A 25 8.09 16.21 -3.27
CA VAL A 25 8.64 14.89 -2.90
C VAL A 25 8.10 14.48 -1.54
N ILE A 26 7.44 13.32 -1.48
CA ILE A 26 6.89 12.72 -0.26
C ILE A 26 7.98 11.94 0.44
N THR A 27 8.21 12.23 1.72
CA THR A 27 9.16 11.47 2.52
C THR A 27 8.56 10.12 2.93
N LEU A 28 9.37 9.06 2.88
CA LEU A 28 9.01 7.73 3.33
C LEU A 28 9.64 7.40 4.70
N LYS A 29 9.00 6.50 5.45
CA LYS A 29 9.54 5.96 6.69
C LYS A 29 9.13 4.51 6.89
N TRP A 30 10.01 3.75 7.54
CA TRP A 30 9.72 2.41 8.03
C TRP A 30 8.97 2.44 9.37
N ILE A 31 7.85 1.71 9.43
CA ILE A 31 7.14 1.41 10.66
C ILE A 31 7.35 -0.05 11.01
N TYR A 32 7.84 -0.30 12.23
CA TYR A 32 8.09 -1.64 12.74
C TYR A 32 7.00 -2.04 13.74
N LYS A 33 6.54 -3.29 13.65
CA LYS A 33 5.60 -3.87 14.60
C LYS A 33 5.95 -5.33 14.86
N VAL A 34 6.16 -5.68 16.12
CA VAL A 34 6.28 -7.07 16.54
C VAL A 34 4.89 -7.64 16.77
N LYS A 35 4.57 -8.77 16.14
CA LYS A 35 3.42 -9.60 16.50
C LYS A 35 3.87 -10.61 17.53
N LEU A 36 3.20 -10.59 18.67
CA LEU A 36 3.37 -11.58 19.72
C LEU A 36 2.30 -12.67 19.59
N ASP A 37 2.59 -13.86 20.07
CA ASP A 37 1.61 -14.92 20.31
C ASP A 37 0.85 -14.69 21.64
N GLU A 38 -0.07 -15.60 21.96
CA GLU A 38 -0.88 -15.53 23.19
C GLU A 38 -0.05 -15.67 24.49
N LEU A 39 1.15 -16.24 24.40
CA LEU A 39 2.09 -16.44 25.50
C LEU A 39 3.15 -15.34 25.58
N GLY A 40 3.07 -14.31 24.72
CA GLY A 40 4.03 -13.21 24.64
C GLY A 40 5.31 -13.54 23.86
N GLY A 41 5.40 -14.70 23.23
CA GLY A 41 6.48 -15.08 22.32
C GLY A 41 6.43 -14.30 21.01
N ILE A 42 7.58 -14.07 20.38
CA ILE A 42 7.66 -13.34 19.11
C ILE A 42 7.19 -14.26 17.98
N LEU A 43 5.99 -13.99 17.47
CA LEU A 43 5.41 -14.72 16.33
C LEU A 43 5.96 -14.20 14.99
N LYS A 44 6.01 -12.87 14.82
CA LYS A 44 6.47 -12.27 13.57
C LYS A 44 6.88 -10.81 13.74
N ASN A 45 8.06 -10.45 13.23
CA ASN A 45 8.44 -9.05 13.02
C ASN A 45 7.83 -8.55 11.70
N LYS A 46 7.12 -7.42 11.75
CA LYS A 46 6.56 -6.77 10.57
C LYS A 46 7.24 -5.42 10.36
N SER A 47 7.70 -5.18 9.13
CA SER A 47 7.98 -3.84 8.61
C SER A 47 6.81 -3.41 7.73
N ARG A 48 6.60 -2.09 7.62
CA ARG A 48 5.76 -1.48 6.60
C ARG A 48 6.43 -0.21 6.12
N LEU A 49 6.52 -0.05 4.81
CA LEU A 49 6.89 1.22 4.20
C LEU A 49 5.69 2.16 4.18
N VAL A 50 5.83 3.36 4.74
CA VAL A 50 4.71 4.31 4.87
C VAL A 50 5.17 5.71 4.48
N ALA A 51 4.34 6.40 3.69
CA ALA A 51 4.50 7.82 3.43
C ALA A 51 4.15 8.65 4.66
N TYR A 52 4.89 9.73 4.88
CA TYR A 52 4.55 10.66 5.94
C TYR A 52 3.21 11.35 5.67
N GLY A 53 2.19 11.00 6.45
CA GLY A 53 0.80 11.45 6.25
C GLY A 53 0.47 12.85 6.76
N TYR A 54 1.45 13.63 7.22
CA TYR A 54 1.22 14.97 7.81
C TYR A 54 1.12 16.10 6.77
N ARG A 55 0.90 15.77 5.50
CA ARG A 55 0.86 16.76 4.41
C ARG A 55 -0.52 16.90 3.74
N GLN A 56 -1.55 16.27 4.29
CA GLN A 56 -2.91 16.51 3.81
C GLN A 56 -3.34 17.94 4.20
N GLU A 57 -3.88 18.68 3.24
CA GLU A 57 -4.42 20.02 3.46
C GLU A 57 -5.94 20.00 3.67
N GLU A 58 -6.42 20.51 4.81
CA GLU A 58 -7.84 20.56 5.13
C GLU A 58 -8.61 21.36 4.07
N GLY A 59 -9.65 20.74 3.50
CA GLY A 59 -10.46 21.35 2.44
C GLY A 59 -10.00 21.05 1.01
N ILE A 60 -8.80 20.50 0.83
CA ILE A 60 -8.26 20.06 -0.47
C ILE A 60 -8.22 18.52 -0.50
N ASP A 61 -7.37 17.90 0.31
CA ASP A 61 -7.08 16.45 0.24
C ASP A 61 -7.98 15.59 1.13
N PHE A 62 -8.65 16.20 2.12
CA PHE A 62 -9.43 15.44 3.12
C PHE A 62 -10.75 14.88 2.59
N LYS A 63 -11.29 15.44 1.50
CA LYS A 63 -12.59 15.04 0.95
C LYS A 63 -12.49 13.91 -0.08
N GLU A 64 -11.31 13.70 -0.64
CA GLU A 64 -11.06 12.63 -1.59
C GLU A 64 -10.47 11.41 -0.87
N SER A 65 -11.34 10.54 -0.33
CA SER A 65 -10.94 9.21 0.11
C SER A 65 -11.58 8.16 -0.81
N PHE A 66 -10.74 7.40 -1.52
CA PHE A 66 -11.17 6.31 -2.38
C PHE A 66 -10.71 4.98 -1.79
N ALA A 67 -11.30 4.60 -0.64
CA ALA A 67 -11.19 3.21 -0.21
C ALA A 67 -12.27 2.41 -0.94
N SER A 68 -11.87 1.55 -1.88
CA SER A 68 -12.78 0.62 -2.57
C SER A 68 -13.18 -0.54 -1.64
N VAL A 69 -13.76 -0.21 -0.48
CA VAL A 69 -14.28 -1.23 0.44
C VAL A 69 -15.67 -1.61 -0.04
N ALA A 70 -15.81 -2.86 -0.48
CA ALA A 70 -17.12 -3.41 -0.78
C ALA A 70 -18.02 -3.30 0.45
N ARG A 71 -19.20 -2.69 0.27
CA ARG A 71 -20.19 -2.58 1.35
C ARG A 71 -20.71 -3.96 1.73
N LEU A 72 -20.96 -4.18 3.02
CA LEU A 72 -21.48 -5.45 3.52
C LEU A 72 -22.83 -5.80 2.88
N GLU A 73 -23.65 -4.79 2.59
CA GLU A 73 -24.92 -4.92 1.88
C GLU A 73 -24.72 -5.51 0.49
N SER A 74 -23.74 -5.00 -0.27
CA SER A 74 -23.42 -5.52 -1.61
C SER A 74 -22.91 -6.96 -1.57
N ILE A 75 -22.06 -7.29 -0.59
CA ILE A 75 -21.55 -8.66 -0.40
C ILE A 75 -22.71 -9.61 -0.07
N ARG A 76 -23.64 -9.22 0.81
CA ARG A 76 -24.82 -10.03 1.16
C ARG A 76 -25.73 -10.28 -0.04
N ILE A 77 -26.00 -9.25 -0.85
CA ILE A 77 -26.80 -9.38 -2.07
C ILE A 77 -26.12 -10.34 -3.06
N PHE A 78 -24.81 -10.20 -3.27
CA PHE A 78 -24.04 -11.08 -4.13
C PHE A 78 -24.12 -12.54 -3.68
N LEU A 79 -23.89 -12.82 -2.39
CA LEU A 79 -23.96 -14.18 -1.85
C LEU A 79 -25.38 -14.77 -1.94
N ALA A 80 -26.42 -13.97 -1.69
CA ALA A 80 -27.80 -14.41 -1.84
C ALA A 80 -28.13 -14.79 -3.30
N TYR A 81 -27.65 -13.99 -4.26
CA TYR A 81 -27.81 -14.28 -5.68
C TYR A 81 -27.08 -15.56 -6.10
N VAL A 82 -25.82 -15.73 -5.67
CA VAL A 82 -25.04 -16.94 -5.95
C VAL A 82 -25.73 -18.18 -5.38
N ALA A 83 -26.23 -18.11 -4.13
CA ALA A 83 -26.98 -19.20 -3.52
C ALA A 83 -28.25 -19.54 -4.31
N GLN A 84 -29.01 -18.53 -4.78
CA GLN A 84 -30.18 -18.74 -5.62
C GLN A 84 -29.84 -19.42 -6.96
N LYS A 85 -28.70 -19.07 -7.55
CA LYS A 85 -28.25 -19.59 -8.85
C LYS A 85 -27.45 -20.89 -8.75
N ASN A 86 -27.26 -21.42 -7.54
CA ASN A 86 -26.44 -22.60 -7.26
C ASN A 86 -25.02 -22.48 -7.86
N MET A 87 -24.43 -21.30 -7.77
CA MET A 87 -23.08 -21.02 -8.26
C MET A 87 -22.05 -21.27 -7.14
N VAL A 88 -20.81 -21.57 -7.52
CA VAL A 88 -19.69 -21.68 -6.57
C VAL A 88 -18.97 -20.34 -6.50
N VAL A 89 -18.70 -19.85 -5.28
CA VAL A 89 -17.87 -18.67 -5.05
C VAL A 89 -16.47 -19.11 -4.66
N TYR A 90 -15.46 -18.49 -5.26
CA TYR A 90 -14.08 -18.58 -4.83
C TYR A 90 -13.66 -17.26 -4.20
N GLN A 91 -12.96 -17.32 -3.08
CA GLN A 91 -12.35 -16.16 -2.44
C GLN A 91 -10.85 -16.19 -2.71
N MET A 92 -10.31 -15.05 -3.15
CA MET A 92 -8.87 -14.86 -3.30
C MET A 92 -8.46 -13.65 -2.46
N ASP A 93 -7.57 -13.88 -1.50
CA ASP A 93 -6.87 -12.79 -0.81
C ASP A 93 -5.61 -12.46 -1.59
N VAL A 94 -5.69 -11.40 -2.40
CA VAL A 94 -4.57 -10.93 -3.20
C VAL A 94 -3.66 -10.12 -2.29
N LYS A 95 -2.48 -10.68 -1.98
CA LYS A 95 -1.38 -9.89 -1.41
C LYS A 95 -1.13 -8.72 -2.35
N THR A 96 -1.00 -7.51 -1.79
CA THR A 96 -0.78 -6.22 -2.50
C THR A 96 -1.91 -5.68 -3.38
N ALA A 97 -3.17 -6.14 -3.22
CA ALA A 97 -4.32 -5.63 -4.00
C ALA A 97 -4.54 -4.11 -4.00
N PHE A 98 -4.05 -3.39 -2.98
CA PHE A 98 -4.13 -1.94 -2.88
C PHE A 98 -3.27 -1.18 -3.92
N LEU A 99 -2.36 -1.85 -4.63
CA LEU A 99 -1.33 -1.21 -5.45
C LEU A 99 -1.53 -1.34 -6.97
N ASN A 100 -2.55 -2.06 -7.46
CA ASN A 100 -2.74 -2.32 -8.90
C ASN A 100 -3.71 -1.34 -9.59
N GLY A 101 -4.01 -0.20 -8.97
CA GLY A 101 -4.82 0.85 -9.59
C GLY A 101 -3.91 1.84 -10.33
N ASN A 102 -4.21 2.15 -11.59
CA ASN A 102 -3.51 3.23 -12.28
C ASN A 102 -3.82 4.56 -11.56
N LEU A 103 -2.77 5.20 -11.03
CA LEU A 103 -2.85 6.57 -10.56
C LEU A 103 -2.94 7.51 -11.77
N ARG A 104 -3.78 8.53 -11.67
CA ARG A 104 -3.84 9.63 -12.66
C ARG A 104 -2.72 10.64 -12.49
N GLU A 105 -2.08 10.62 -11.32
CA GLU A 105 -1.11 11.60 -10.88
C GLU A 105 0.25 10.92 -10.71
N GLU A 106 1.31 11.61 -11.13
CA GLU A 106 2.68 11.20 -10.83
C GLU A 106 3.02 11.61 -9.39
N VAL A 107 3.46 10.64 -8.60
CA VAL A 107 3.84 10.86 -7.20
C VAL A 107 5.33 10.59 -7.05
N TYR A 108 6.05 11.56 -6.52
CA TYR A 108 7.48 11.46 -6.25
C TYR A 108 7.72 11.19 -4.77
N VAL A 109 8.55 10.21 -4.48
CA VAL A 109 8.93 9.83 -3.11
C VAL A 109 10.43 9.97 -2.92
N SER A 110 10.87 10.29 -1.71
CA SER A 110 12.31 10.32 -1.40
C SER A 110 12.87 8.91 -1.33
N GLN A 111 14.16 8.75 -1.66
CA GLN A 111 14.88 7.54 -1.34
C GLN A 111 14.81 7.25 0.17
N LEU A 112 14.83 5.97 0.50
CA LEU A 112 14.74 5.49 1.87
C LEU A 112 16.07 5.67 2.59
N ASP A 113 16.02 6.14 3.83
CA ASP A 113 17.20 6.20 4.70
C ASP A 113 17.82 4.80 4.84
N GLY A 114 19.10 4.67 4.45
CA GLY A 114 19.84 3.41 4.43
C GLY A 114 19.74 2.60 3.13
N PHE A 115 19.01 3.11 2.13
CA PHE A 115 18.86 2.52 0.79
C PHE A 115 19.11 3.56 -0.32
N VAL A 116 19.85 4.62 -0.01
CA VAL A 116 20.19 5.68 -0.97
C VAL A 116 21.23 5.15 -1.94
N ASP A 117 20.96 5.27 -3.24
CA ASP A 117 21.95 5.02 -4.29
C ASP A 117 23.05 6.09 -4.22
N ALA A 118 24.31 5.65 -4.08
CA ALA A 118 25.46 6.53 -3.98
C ALA A 118 25.79 7.21 -5.32
N ASP A 119 25.49 6.56 -6.44
CA ASP A 119 25.72 7.08 -7.79
C ASP A 119 24.56 7.99 -8.24
N ASN A 120 23.37 7.81 -7.65
CA ASN A 120 22.16 8.58 -7.93
C ASN A 120 21.49 9.06 -6.63
N PRO A 121 22.04 10.08 -5.94
CA PRO A 121 21.55 10.55 -4.64
C PRO A 121 20.18 11.26 -4.68
#